data_AF-A0A9N8RWW8-F1
#
_entry.id   AF-A0A9N8RWW8-F1
#
_cell.length_a   1.000
_cell.length_b   1.000
_cell.length_c   1.000
_cell.angle_alpha   90.00
_cell.angle_beta   90.00
_cell.angle_gamma   90.00
#
_symmetry.space_group_name_H-M   'P 1'
#
loop_
_entity.id
_entity.type
_entity.pdbx_description
1 polymer ?
#
loop_
_entity_poly.entity_id
_entity_poly.type
_entity_poly.pdbx_seq_one_letter_code
_entity_poly.pdbx_strand_id
1 'polypeptide(L)' 'MSTLTSLMLSGCLAWSLAACSSGPPKPVLPDGLHRVPVNRVPPVPDVPAAPNLPASPDAGYRS' A
#
# COMPACT_ATOMS: atom_id res chain seq x y z
N MET A 1 24.93 -8.28 45.83
CA MET A 1 25.02 -9.01 44.55
C MET A 1 23.72 -8.97 43.76
N SER A 2 22.58 -9.29 44.35
CA SER A 2 21.27 -9.31 43.67
C SER A 2 20.81 -7.97 43.06
N THR A 3 21.08 -6.84 43.71
CA THR A 3 20.65 -5.51 43.24
C THR A 3 21.38 -5.05 41.97
N LEU A 4 22.70 -5.28 41.89
CA LEU A 4 23.51 -4.95 40.71
C LEU A 4 23.06 -5.78 39.50
N THR A 5 22.84 -7.08 39.70
CA THR A 5 22.36 -7.98 38.66
C THR A 5 20.96 -7.59 38.17
N SER A 6 20.06 -7.24 39.09
CA SER A 6 18.72 -6.75 38.74
C SER A 6 18.74 -5.45 37.92
N LEU A 7 19.64 -4.52 38.25
CA LEU A 7 19.83 -3.27 37.50
C LEU A 7 20.35 -3.55 36.08
N MET A 8 21.30 -4.46 35.93
CA MET A 8 21.82 -4.87 34.62
C MET A 8 20.74 -5.53 33.77
N LEU A 9 19.97 -6.47 34.34
CA LEU A 9 18.86 -7.12 33.66
C LEU A 9 17.78 -6.11 33.22
N SER A 10 17.41 -5.18 34.09
CA SER A 10 16.45 -4.12 33.76
C SER A 10 16.95 -3.21 32.63
N GLY A 11 18.24 -2.86 32.63
CA GLY A 11 18.85 -2.06 31.58
C GLY A 11 18.87 -2.79 30.23
N CYS A 12 19.29 -4.06 30.23
CA CYS A 12 19.27 -4.89 29.03
C CYS A 12 17.87 -5.01 28.44
N LEU A 13 16.86 -5.28 29.28
CA LEU A 13 15.48 -5.41 28.85
C LEU A 13 14.95 -4.11 28.24
N ALA A 14 15.22 -2.96 28.87
CA ALA A 14 14.81 -1.65 28.35
C ALA A 14 15.43 -1.36 26.98
N TRP A 15 16.72 -1.68 26.79
CA TRP A 15 17.38 -1.49 25.49
C TRP A 15 16.84 -2.43 24.40
N SER A 16 16.57 -3.70 24.73
CA SER A 16 15.98 -4.62 23.76
C SER A 16 14.59 -4.17 23.31
N LEU A 17 13.76 -3.68 24.24
CA LEU A 17 12.43 -3.16 23.92
C LEU A 17 12.51 -1.91 23.02
N ALA A 18 13.45 -1.01 23.29
CA ALA A 18 13.68 0.17 22.45
C ALA A 18 14.15 -0.21 21.04
N ALA A 19 15.01 -1.22 20.91
CA ALA A 19 15.54 -1.68 19.63
C ALA A 19 14.48 -2.40 18.76
N CYS A 20 13.50 -3.06 19.38
CA CYS A 20 12.42 -3.78 18.66
C CYS A 20 11.22 -2.89 18.29
N SER A 21 11.28 -1.58 18.55
CA SER A 21 10.16 -0.65 18.31
C SER A 21 10.12 -0.08 16.87
N SER A 22 10.91 -0.59 15.93
CA SER A 22 10.83 -0.12 14.54
C SER A 22 9.63 -0.75 13.82
N GLY A 23 8.72 0.10 13.33
CA GLY A 23 7.66 -0.33 12.44
C GLY A 23 8.21 -0.86 11.11
N PRO A 24 7.38 -1.54 10.31
CA PRO A 24 7.79 -2.02 8.99
C PRO A 24 8.33 -0.85 8.14
N PRO A 25 9.37 -1.09 7.32
CA PRO A 25 9.92 -0.04 6.46
C PRO A 25 8.84 0.50 5.53
N LYS A 26 8.87 1.82 5.28
CA LYS A 26 7.90 2.46 4.39
C LYS A 26 7.98 1.84 3.00
N PRO A 27 6.84 1.40 2.41
CA PRO A 27 6.85 0.88 1.05
C PRO A 27 7.25 1.99 0.08
N VAL A 28 8.20 1.67 -0.81
CA VAL A 28 8.66 2.56 -1.86
C VAL A 28 7.88 2.23 -3.13
N LEU A 29 7.18 3.23 -3.68
CA LEU A 29 6.51 3.11 -4.97
C LEU A 29 7.55 3.35 -6.08
N PRO A 30 7.45 2.66 -7.23
CA PRO A 30 8.28 2.99 -8.38
C PRO A 30 8.14 4.48 -8.73
N ASP A 31 9.28 5.14 -8.95
CA ASP A 31 9.39 6.55 -9.33
C ASP A 31 8.67 6.88 -10.66
N GLY A 32 8.51 5.85 -11.49
CA GLY A 32 7.94 5.94 -12.82
C GLY A 32 8.71 6.87 -13.75
N LEU A 33 10.01 7.09 -13.50
CA LEU A 33 10.90 7.77 -14.45
C LEU A 33 11.06 6.94 -15.73
N HIS A 34 10.93 5.61 -15.64
CA HIS A 34 10.93 4.70 -16.77
C HIS A 34 9.58 3.97 -16.90
N ARG A 35 8.51 4.72 -17.17
CA ARG A 35 7.18 4.13 -17.46
C ARG A 35 7.16 3.56 -18.87
N VAL A 36 6.96 2.25 -18.97
CA VAL A 36 6.65 1.58 -20.24
C VAL A 36 5.12 1.51 -20.37
N PRO A 37 4.55 1.68 -21.59
CA PRO A 37 3.11 1.47 -21.78
C PRO A 37 2.69 0.08 -21.29
N VAL A 38 1.77 0.06 -20.33
CA VAL A 38 1.12 -1.18 -19.86
C VAL A 38 0.22 -1.67 -20.97
N ASN A 39 0.38 -2.92 -21.39
CA ASN A 39 -0.41 -3.63 -22.41
C ASN A 39 -0.75 -2.76 -23.63
N ARG A 40 0.02 -2.91 -24.71
CA ARG A 40 -0.21 -2.21 -25.98
C ARG A 40 -1.48 -2.66 -26.72
N VAL A 41 -2.20 -3.64 -26.18
CA VAL A 41 -3.40 -4.23 -26.75
C VAL A 41 -4.54 -4.02 -25.75
N PRO A 42 -5.70 -3.51 -26.19
CA PRO A 42 -6.87 -3.40 -25.33
C PRO A 42 -7.22 -4.76 -24.71
N PRO A 43 -7.63 -4.80 -23.42
CA PRO A 43 -8.15 -6.02 -22.83
C PRO A 43 -9.36 -6.48 -23.64
N VAL A 44 -9.39 -7.78 -23.97
CA VAL A 44 -10.52 -8.38 -24.67
C VAL A 44 -11.71 -8.42 -23.71
N PRO A 45 -12.88 -7.87 -24.06
CA PRO A 45 -14.06 -7.98 -23.23
C PRO A 45 -14.55 -9.43 -23.14
N ASP A 46 -14.63 -9.99 -21.92
CA ASP A 46 -15.24 -11.29 -21.65
C ASP A 46 -16.78 -11.17 -21.58
N VAL A 47 -17.41 -10.60 -22.61
CA VAL A 47 -18.88 -10.47 -22.65
C VAL A 47 -19.39 -10.90 -24.03
N PRO A 48 -20.37 -11.83 -24.12
CA PRO A 48 -21.10 -12.05 -25.36
C PRO A 48 -21.80 -10.74 -25.74
N ALA A 49 -21.49 -10.22 -26.92
CA ALA A 49 -21.96 -8.91 -27.39
C ALA A 49 -23.46 -8.72 -27.20
N ALA A 50 -23.86 -7.92 -26.20
CA ALA A 50 -25.21 -7.41 -26.08
C ALA A 50 -25.38 -6.22 -27.05
N PRO A 51 -26.53 -6.06 -27.72
CA PRO A 51 -26.72 -5.00 -28.72
C PRO A 51 -26.56 -3.60 -28.11
N ASN A 52 -25.72 -2.77 -28.75
CA ASN A 52 -25.47 -1.38 -28.38
C ASN A 52 -26.78 -0.56 -28.39
N LEU A 53 -27.30 -0.21 -27.20
CA LEU A 53 -28.29 0.87 -27.08
C LEU A 53 -27.54 2.18 -26.81
N PRO A 54 -27.92 3.30 -27.46
CA PRO A 54 -27.26 4.57 -27.26
C PRO A 54 -27.48 5.07 -25.83
N ALA A 55 -26.39 5.40 -25.13
CA ALA A 55 -26.46 6.05 -23.82
C ALA A 55 -27.06 7.45 -23.99
N SER A 56 -28.23 7.66 -23.38
CA SER A 56 -28.86 8.98 -23.28
C SER A 56 -27.91 9.94 -22.54
N PRO A 57 -27.69 11.18 -23.02
CA PRO A 57 -26.84 12.13 -22.30
C PRO A 57 -27.53 12.56 -21.02
N ASP A 58 -26.88 12.32 -19.88
CA ASP A 58 -27.37 12.70 -18.56
C ASP A 58 -27.31 14.23 -18.40
N ALA A 59 -28.47 14.88 -18.49
CA ALA A 59 -28.62 16.30 -18.28
C ALA A 59 -28.56 16.59 -16.77
N GLY A 60 -27.36 16.82 -16.27
CA GLY A 60 -27.12 17.28 -14.90
C GLY A 60 -27.76 18.65 -14.66
N TYR A 61 -28.97 18.67 -14.10
CA TYR A 61 -29.54 19.87 -13.49
C TYR A 61 -28.95 20.04 -12.10
N ARG A 62 -28.23 21.15 -11.95
CA ARG A 62 -27.76 21.72 -10.69
C ARG A 62 -28.81 22.71 -10.18
N SER A 63 -29.02 22.67 -8.86
CA SER A 63 -29.80 23.56 -7.98
C SER A 63 -31.28 23.29 -7.81
#